data_AF-A0A0D8XDF4-F1
#
_entry.id   AF-A0A0D8XDF4-F1
#
_cell.length_a   1.000
_cell.length_b   1.000
_cell.length_c   1.000
_cell.angle_alpha   90.00
_cell.angle_beta   90.00
_cell.angle_gamma   90.00
#
_symmetry.space_group_name_H-M   'P 1'
#
loop_
_entity.id
_entity.type
_entity.pdbx_description
1 polymer ?
#
loop_
_entity_poly.entity_id
_entity_poly.type
_entity_poly.pdbx_seq_one_letter_code
_entity_poly.pdbx_strand_id
1 'polypeptide(L)'
;MPKYDHYAALFYSFGFITNTGVRMVLVLEVNNLELKDLDIRSIFKHFHTLYCNAISNPFYCLGDEISSKTVVEAGLRILNDNFEI
;
A
#
# COMPACT_ATOMS: atom_id res chain seq x y z
N MET A 1 34.86 -1.85 18.65
CA MET A 1 34.65 -0.88 17.55
C MET A 1 33.45 -1.33 16.72
N PRO A 2 32.27 -0.70 16.83
CA PRO A 2 31.20 -0.92 15.86
C PRO A 2 31.46 -0.03 14.63
N LYS A 3 31.38 -0.61 13.42
CA LYS A 3 31.79 0.04 12.16
C LYS A 3 30.66 0.15 11.12
N TYR A 4 29.39 0.01 11.52
CA TYR A 4 28.25 -0.06 10.57
C TYR A 4 26.92 0.56 11.05
N ASP A 5 26.90 1.52 11.99
CA ASP A 5 25.64 1.99 12.61
C ASP A 5 25.00 3.27 12.02
N HIS A 6 25.32 3.71 10.78
CA HIS A 6 24.85 5.03 10.29
C HIS A 6 24.28 5.08 8.86
N TYR A 7 23.48 4.10 8.46
CA TYR A 7 22.41 4.34 7.48
C TYR A 7 21.11 3.82 8.08
N ALA A 8 20.46 4.64 8.90
CA ALA A 8 19.08 4.39 9.26
C ALA A 8 18.28 4.28 7.94
N ALA A 9 17.55 3.19 7.74
CA ALA A 9 16.73 3.02 6.55
C ALA A 9 15.74 4.20 6.48
N LEU A 10 15.83 5.00 5.42
CA LEU A 10 14.93 6.16 5.20
C LEU A 10 13.51 5.72 4.86
N PHE A 11 13.33 4.46 4.43
CA PHE A 11 12.06 3.92 4.01
C PHE A 11 11.81 2.53 4.60
N TYR A 12 10.55 2.27 4.97
CA TYR A 12 10.03 0.94 5.23
C TYR A 12 9.28 0.41 4.01
N SER A 13 9.53 -0.84 3.64
CA SER A 13 8.81 -1.52 2.57
C SER A 13 8.02 -2.69 3.11
N PHE A 14 6.74 -2.76 2.76
CA PHE A 14 5.83 -3.85 3.09
C PHE A 14 5.32 -4.51 1.81
N GLY A 15 5.14 -5.83 1.86
CA GLY A 15 4.62 -6.61 0.76
C GLY A 15 3.40 -7.42 1.17
N PHE A 16 2.43 -7.55 0.27
CA PHE A 16 1.26 -8.40 0.44
C PHE A 16 0.96 -9.15 -0.85
N ILE A 17 0.71 -10.45 -0.74
CA ILE A 17 0.34 -11.30 -1.86
C ILE A 17 -1.03 -11.91 -1.56
N THR A 18 -1.99 -11.71 -2.46
CA THR A 18 -3.34 -12.29 -2.34
C THR A 18 -3.32 -13.77 -2.71
N ASN A 19 -4.38 -14.51 -2.38
CA ASN A 19 -4.54 -15.90 -2.81
C ASN A 19 -4.54 -16.07 -4.34
N THR A 20 -4.92 -15.03 -5.08
CA THR A 20 -4.88 -15.00 -6.55
C THR A 20 -3.53 -14.58 -7.13
N GLY A 21 -2.53 -14.34 -6.28
CA GLY A 21 -1.18 -13.98 -6.69
C GLY A 21 -0.97 -12.50 -7.04
N VAL A 22 -1.95 -11.63 -6.75
CA VAL A 22 -1.79 -10.16 -6.89
C VAL A 22 -0.82 -9.68 -5.83
N ARG A 23 0.22 -8.96 -6.26
CA ARG A 23 1.30 -8.48 -5.39
C ARG A 23 1.14 -6.98 -5.18
N MET A 24 1.09 -6.58 -3.91
CA MET A 24 1.00 -5.18 -3.49
C MET A 24 2.25 -4.81 -2.71
N VAL A 25 2.79 -3.63 -2.98
CA VAL A 25 3.97 -3.08 -2.30
C VAL A 25 3.59 -1.72 -1.74
N LEU A 26 3.91 -1.50 -0.47
CA LEU A 26 3.74 -0.23 0.22
C LEU A 26 5.12 0.25 0.68
N VAL A 27 5.50 1.47 0.32
CA VAL A 27 6.76 2.10 0.73
C VAL A 27 6.42 3.37 1.50
N LEU A 28 6.92 3.47 2.73
CA LEU A 28 6.67 4.59 3.65
C LEU A 28 7.99 5.21 4.08
N GLU A 29 8.03 6.53 4.24
CA GLU A 29 9.18 7.24 4.81
C GLU A 29 9.22 7.08 6.35
N VAL A 30 10.42 6.97 6.92
CA VAL A 30 10.62 6.82 8.36
C VAL A 30 10.49 8.17 9.06
N ASN A 31 9.25 8.57 9.38
CA ASN A 31 8.93 9.87 10.00
C ASN A 31 8.52 9.77 11.48
N ASN A 32 9.18 8.93 12.30
CA ASN A 32 8.78 8.63 13.69
C ASN A 32 7.34 8.06 13.83
N LEU A 33 6.74 7.58 12.74
CA LEU A 33 5.44 6.93 12.77
C LEU A 33 5.57 5.55 13.42
N GLU A 34 4.84 5.28 14.49
CA GLU A 34 4.71 3.93 15.04
C GLU A 34 3.84 3.09 14.10
N LEU A 35 4.49 2.40 13.15
CA LEU A 35 3.82 1.50 12.23
C LEU A 35 3.47 0.20 12.95
N LYS A 36 2.18 -0.05 13.19
CA LYS A 36 1.72 -1.33 13.72
C LYS A 36 1.37 -2.27 12.56
N ASP A 37 1.76 -3.53 12.70
CA ASP A 37 1.44 -4.59 11.72
C ASP A 37 -0.07 -4.68 11.42
N LEU A 38 -0.92 -4.37 12.40
CA LEU A 38 -2.38 -4.36 12.22
C LEU A 38 -2.84 -3.29 11.23
N ASP A 39 -2.25 -2.10 11.30
CA ASP A 39 -2.60 -0.98 10.42
C ASP A 39 -2.13 -1.27 9.00
N ILE A 40 -0.91 -1.82 8.84
CA ILE A 40 -0.40 -2.28 7.55
C ILE A 40 -1.31 -3.36 6.93
N ARG A 41 -1.77 -4.33 7.72
CA ARG A 41 -2.71 -5.36 7.25
C ARG A 41 -4.06 -4.77 6.86
N SER A 42 -4.56 -3.79 7.61
CA SER A 42 -5.79 -3.04 7.30
C SER A 42 -5.68 -2.32 5.95
N ILE A 43 -4.57 -1.60 5.72
CA ILE A 43 -4.29 -0.91 4.46
C ILE A 43 -4.31 -1.88 3.28
N PHE A 44 -3.58 -3.00 3.38
CA PHE A 44 -3.56 -4.00 2.29
C PHE A 44 -4.93 -4.62 2.02
N LYS A 45 -5.75 -4.83 3.06
CA LYS A 45 -7.13 -5.32 2.90
C LYS A 45 -8.00 -4.31 2.13
N HIS A 46 -7.90 -3.03 2.47
CA HIS A 46 -8.64 -1.98 1.77
C HIS A 46 -8.14 -1.77 0.33
N PHE A 47 -6.82 -1.80 0.10
CA PHE A 47 -6.25 -1.77 -1.25
C PHE A 47 -6.69 -2.97 -2.09
N HIS A 48 -6.74 -4.17 -1.53
CA HIS A 48 -7.23 -5.34 -2.24
C HIS A 48 -8.71 -5.19 -2.64
N THR A 49 -9.54 -4.67 -1.74
CA THR A 49 -10.96 -4.40 -2.03
C THR A 49 -11.09 -3.38 -3.17
N LEU A 50 -10.32 -2.29 -3.11
CA LEU A 50 -10.31 -1.25 -4.13
C LEU A 50 -9.83 -1.77 -5.50
N TYR A 51 -8.77 -2.58 -5.50
CA TYR A 51 -8.27 -3.26 -6.70
C TYR A 51 -9.34 -4.16 -7.32
N CYS A 52 -9.98 -5.03 -6.52
CA CYS A 52 -11.04 -5.91 -6.99
C CYS A 52 -12.20 -5.13 -7.62
N ASN A 53 -12.61 -4.02 -7.02
CA ASN A 53 -13.66 -3.16 -7.57
C ASN A 53 -13.24 -2.52 -8.91
N ALA A 54 -12.00 -2.07 -9.03
CA ALA A 54 -11.49 -1.47 -10.26
C ALA A 54 -11.45 -2.47 -11.42
N ILE A 55 -10.91 -3.68 -11.17
CA ILE A 55 -10.78 -4.70 -12.22
C ILE A 55 -12.10 -5.40 -12.57
N SER A 56 -13.12 -5.29 -11.70
CA SER A 56 -14.46 -5.83 -11.96
C SER A 56 -15.29 -4.94 -12.90
N ASN A 57 -14.76 -3.79 -13.33
CA ASN A 57 -15.39 -2.95 -14.33
C ASN A 57 -15.40 -3.69 -15.69
N PRO A 58 -16.56 -3.90 -16.34
CA PRO A 58 -16.65 -4.62 -17.61
C PRO A 58 -15.93 -3.93 -18.78
N PHE A 59 -15.57 -2.65 -18.64
CA PHE A 59 -14.82 -1.88 -19.63
C PHE A 59 -13.32 -1.82 -19.35
N TYR A 60 -12.86 -2.41 -18.24
CA TYR A 60 -11.44 -2.49 -17.92
C TYR A 60 -10.83 -3.74 -18.56
N CYS A 61 -9.71 -3.55 -19.26
CA CYS A 61 -8.94 -4.65 -19.81
C CYS A 61 -7.95 -5.16 -18.76
N LEU A 62 -8.06 -6.46 -18.41
CA LEU A 62 -7.17 -7.08 -17.42
C LEU A 62 -5.72 -7.00 -17.86
N GLY A 63 -4.85 -6.51 -16.98
CA GLY A 63 -3.42 -6.33 -17.24
C GLY A 63 -3.04 -4.91 -17.63
N ASP A 64 -3.99 -4.08 -18.05
CA ASP A 64 -3.74 -2.67 -18.32
C ASP A 64 -3.58 -1.86 -17.03
N GLU A 65 -2.99 -0.67 -17.11
CA GLU A 65 -2.87 0.21 -15.97
C GLU A 65 -4.25 0.72 -15.49
N ILE A 66 -4.50 0.67 -14.17
CA ILE A 66 -5.69 1.27 -13.57
C ILE A 66 -5.49 2.79 -13.48
N SER A 67 -6.02 3.54 -14.44
CA SER A 67 -5.86 5.00 -14.56
C SER A 67 -7.03 5.82 -13.99
N SER A 68 -7.93 5.19 -13.22
CA SER A 68 -9.12 5.85 -12.68
C SER A 68 -8.78 6.84 -11.58
N LYS A 69 -9.19 8.11 -11.75
CA LYS A 69 -9.05 9.17 -10.73
C LYS A 69 -9.69 8.78 -9.41
N THR A 70 -10.88 8.18 -9.46
CA THR A 70 -11.61 7.74 -8.26
C THR A 70 -10.84 6.67 -7.48
N VAL A 71 -10.14 5.76 -8.18
CA VAL A 71 -9.30 4.74 -7.53
C VAL A 71 -8.11 5.40 -6.85
N VAL A 72 -7.45 6.34 -7.51
CA VAL A 72 -6.31 7.08 -6.92
C VAL A 72 -6.75 7.84 -5.67
N GLU A 73 -7.84 8.60 -5.74
CA GLU A 73 -8.37 9.36 -4.61
C GLU A 73 -8.77 8.46 -3.44
N ALA A 74 -9.41 7.31 -3.71
CA ALA A 74 -9.76 6.34 -2.68
C ALA A 74 -8.52 5.73 -2.02
N GLY A 75 -7.47 5.43 -2.80
CA GLY A 75 -6.19 4.95 -2.27
C GLY A 75 -5.53 5.95 -1.32
N LEU A 76 -5.55 7.24 -1.67
CA LEU A 76 -5.03 8.30 -0.81
C LEU A 76 -5.81 8.42 0.50
N ARG A 77 -7.15 8.30 0.46
CA ARG A 77 -7.99 8.30 1.66
C ARG A 77 -7.64 7.15 2.60
N ILE A 78 -7.46 5.94 2.06
CA ILE A 78 -7.05 4.77 2.86
C ILE A 78 -5.74 5.06 3.60
N LEU A 79 -4.77 5.70 2.95
CA LEU A 79 -3.51 6.03 3.60
C LEU A 79 -3.72 7.07 4.72
N ASN A 80 -4.46 8.14 4.47
CA ASN A 80 -4.70 9.18 5.47
C ASN A 80 -5.48 8.65 6.70
N ASP A 81 -6.50 7.83 6.47
CA ASP A 81 -7.34 7.28 7.54
C ASP A 81 -6.58 6.32 8.48
N ASN A 82 -5.52 5.65 7.99
CA ASN A 82 -4.74 4.69 8.79
C ASN A 82 -3.48 5.30 9.42
N PHE A 83 -3.12 6.54 9.09
CA PHE A 83 -1.85 7.14 9.54
C PHE A 83 -1.98 8.43 10.35
N GLU A 84 -3.18 8.93 10.65
CA GLU A 84 -3.39 10.21 11.35
C GLU A 84 -2.38 11.30 10.90
N ILE A 85 -2.33 11.57 9.59
CA ILE A 85 -1.57 12.70 9.03
C ILE A 85 -2.50 13.91 8.92
#